data_AF-A0A7Y3RK70-F1
#
_entry.id   AF-A0A7Y3RK70-F1
#
_cell.length_a   1.000
_cell.length_b   1.000
_cell.length_c   1.000
_cell.angle_alpha   90.00
_cell.angle_beta   90.00
_cell.angle_gamma   90.00
#
_symmetry.space_group_name_H-M   'P 1'
#
loop_
_entity.id
_entity.type
_entity.pdbx_description
1 polymer ?
#
loop_
_entity_poly.entity_id
_entity_poly.type
_entity_poly.pdbx_seq_one_letter_code
_entity_poly.pdbx_strand_id
1 'polypeptide(L)'
;MLIATAEFNIGREVTQVLGVARGNVIRARHVGNDIVAGFRNLIGGEVNEYTKLMAEAREQAMDRMIKNAESMGADGIIGMQITTSMITQGAAEILCYGTAVKLGESYRDMDARAGARMSDDDMVRRR
;
A
#
# COMPACT_ATOMS: atom_id res chain seq x y z
N MET A 1 7.34 -6.06 -4.60
CA MET A 1 6.15 -5.42 -5.20
C MET A 1 6.17 -3.93 -4.88
N LEU A 2 5.89 -3.04 -5.84
CA LEU A 2 5.76 -1.60 -5.57
C LEU A 2 4.37 -1.32 -4.98
N ILE A 3 4.28 -0.55 -3.90
CA ILE A 3 3.00 -0.16 -3.30
C ILE A 3 3.02 1.34 -3.10
N ALA A 4 2.01 2.04 -3.63
CA ALA A 4 1.93 3.49 -3.53
C ALA A 4 0.49 3.93 -3.25
N THR A 5 0.34 4.98 -2.44
CA THR A 5 -0.93 5.69 -2.27
C THR A 5 -1.22 6.60 -3.47
N ALA A 6 -0.19 7.00 -4.23
CA ALA A 6 -0.34 7.74 -5.47
C ALA A 6 -0.98 6.89 -6.57
N GLU A 7 -1.83 7.50 -7.39
CA GLU A 7 -2.50 6.86 -8.52
C GLU A 7 -1.73 7.04 -9.84
N PHE A 8 -0.90 8.08 -9.94
CA PHE A 8 -0.15 8.44 -11.13
C PHE A 8 1.27 8.90 -10.78
N ASN A 9 2.15 8.99 -11.78
CA ASN A 9 3.54 9.42 -11.63
C ASN A 9 4.35 8.62 -10.60
N ILE A 10 4.15 7.30 -10.54
CA ILE A 10 4.87 6.38 -9.63
C ILE A 10 6.32 6.07 -10.07
N GLY A 11 6.88 6.89 -10.97
CA GLY A 11 8.25 6.70 -11.51
C GLY A 11 8.40 5.53 -12.49
N ARG A 12 7.31 4.84 -12.82
CA ARG A 12 7.26 3.72 -13.77
C ARG A 12 5.98 3.78 -14.59
N GLU A 13 6.04 3.25 -15.81
CA GLU A 13 4.85 3.06 -16.64
C GLU A 13 3.96 1.95 -16.09
N VAL A 14 2.64 2.18 -16.07
CA VAL A 14 1.64 1.13 -15.79
C VAL A 14 1.23 0.51 -17.12
N THR A 15 1.59 -0.75 -17.35
CA THR A 15 1.36 -1.43 -18.64
C THR A 15 0.04 -2.18 -18.69
N GLN A 16 -0.49 -2.59 -17.53
CA GLN A 16 -1.78 -3.28 -17.44
C GLN A 16 -2.41 -3.08 -16.05
N VAL A 17 -3.73 -2.89 -16.00
CA VAL A 17 -4.54 -2.97 -14.78
C VAL A 17 -5.11 -4.38 -14.65
N LEU A 18 -4.92 -4.98 -13.48
CA LEU A 18 -5.31 -6.37 -13.21
C LEU A 18 -6.61 -6.46 -12.40
N GLY A 19 -7.00 -5.38 -11.72
CA GLY A 19 -8.21 -5.29 -10.90
C GLY A 19 -7.91 -4.79 -9.49
N VAL A 20 -8.84 -4.99 -8.57
CA VAL A 20 -8.71 -4.54 -7.17
C VAL A 20 -7.99 -5.61 -6.35
N ALA A 21 -6.86 -5.24 -5.76
CA ALA A 21 -6.24 -6.01 -4.69
C ALA A 21 -6.86 -5.60 -3.35
N ARG A 22 -7.15 -6.58 -2.49
CA ARG A 22 -7.75 -6.33 -1.17
C ARG A 22 -7.29 -7.32 -0.12
N GLY A 23 -7.25 -6.86 1.12
CA GLY A 23 -6.99 -7.69 2.30
C GLY A 23 -7.59 -7.05 3.53
N ASN A 24 -8.32 -7.83 4.32
CA ASN A 24 -8.95 -7.35 5.55
C ASN A 24 -8.59 -8.20 6.76
N VAL A 25 -8.74 -7.62 7.94
CA VAL A 25 -8.69 -8.33 9.21
C VAL A 25 -9.77 -7.78 10.14
N ILE A 26 -10.36 -8.66 10.96
CA ILE A 26 -11.32 -8.28 12.00
C ILE A 26 -10.66 -8.52 13.36
N ARG A 27 -10.72 -7.54 14.25
CA ARG A 27 -10.21 -7.61 15.63
C ARG A 27 -11.33 -7.44 16.63
N ALA A 28 -11.43 -8.36 17.60
CA ALA A 28 -12.44 -8.34 18.65
C ALA A 28 -11.94 -7.64 19.93
N ARG A 29 -12.87 -7.03 20.66
CA ARG A 29 -12.65 -6.23 21.88
C ARG A 29 -12.18 -7.05 23.07
N HIS A 30 -12.37 -8.37 23.07
CA HIS A 30 -11.80 -9.25 24.09
C HIS A 30 -10.26 -9.19 24.11
N VAL A 31 -9.62 -8.84 23.00
CA VAL A 31 -8.17 -8.56 22.96
C VAL A 31 -7.82 -7.23 23.65
N GLY A 32 -8.78 -6.30 23.78
CA GLY A 32 -8.57 -4.95 24.32
C GLY A 32 -9.11 -4.68 25.74
N ASN A 33 -10.01 -5.51 26.27
CA ASN A 33 -10.60 -5.28 27.61
C ASN A 33 -9.54 -5.35 28.72
N ASP A 34 -8.59 -6.29 28.62
CA ASP A 34 -7.49 -6.42 29.58
C ASP A 34 -6.53 -5.22 29.51
N ILE A 35 -6.35 -4.66 28.31
CA ILE A 35 -5.54 -3.46 28.05
C ILE A 35 -6.20 -2.23 28.69
N VAL A 36 -7.49 -2.01 28.47
CA VAL A 36 -8.22 -0.85 29.04
C VAL A 36 -8.22 -0.88 30.57
N ALA A 37 -8.32 -2.06 31.19
CA ALA A 37 -8.26 -2.19 32.63
C ALA A 37 -6.91 -1.73 33.21
N GLY A 38 -5.80 -1.97 32.50
CA GLY A 38 -4.45 -1.52 32.88
C GLY A 38 -4.20 -0.03 32.71
N PHE A 39 -4.91 0.64 31.79
CA PHE A 39 -4.66 2.04 31.43
C PHE A 39 -5.75 3.04 31.82
N ARG A 40 -6.70 2.64 32.69
CA ARG A 40 -7.79 3.51 33.18
C ARG A 40 -7.37 4.88 33.75
N ASN A 41 -6.08 5.06 34.07
CA ASN A 41 -5.53 6.31 34.61
C ASN A 41 -4.76 7.18 33.58
N LEU A 42 -4.65 6.77 32.30
CA LEU A 42 -4.00 7.59 31.27
C LEU A 42 -4.95 8.68 30.76
N ILE A 43 -4.71 9.90 31.21
CA ILE A 43 -5.36 11.09 30.67
C ILE A 43 -4.54 11.59 29.48
N GLY A 44 -5.11 11.50 28.28
CA GLY A 44 -4.70 12.27 27.09
C GLY A 44 -3.51 11.74 26.27
N GLY A 45 -2.97 10.56 26.59
CA GLY A 45 -1.83 9.95 25.90
C GLY A 45 -2.21 8.81 24.93
N GLU A 46 -1.23 8.37 24.14
CA GLU A 46 -1.32 7.17 23.32
C GLU A 46 -1.50 5.92 24.19
N VAL A 47 -2.40 5.02 23.79
CA VAL A 47 -2.55 3.71 24.45
C VAL A 47 -1.70 2.71 23.68
N ASN A 48 -0.44 2.55 24.10
CA ASN A 48 0.61 1.80 23.39
C ASN A 48 0.19 0.41 22.91
N GLU A 49 -0.56 -0.33 23.72
CA GLU A 49 -1.02 -1.68 23.41
C GLU A 49 -2.08 -1.65 22.31
N TYR A 50 -2.99 -0.67 22.31
CA TYR A 50 -3.90 -0.48 21.18
C TYR A 50 -3.17 -0.03 19.92
N THR A 51 -2.16 0.83 20.05
CA THR A 51 -1.33 1.19 18.89
C THR A 51 -0.62 -0.02 18.31
N LYS A 52 -0.02 -0.86 19.16
CA LYS A 52 0.63 -2.10 18.76
C LYS A 52 -0.36 -3.04 18.06
N LEU A 53 -1.54 -3.26 18.65
CA LEU A 53 -2.59 -4.08 18.04
C LEU A 53 -3.05 -3.55 16.69
N MET A 54 -3.19 -2.22 16.56
CA MET A 54 -3.57 -1.59 15.29
C MET A 54 -2.45 -1.68 14.24
N ALA A 55 -1.19 -1.59 14.65
CA ALA A 55 -0.04 -1.81 13.77
C ALA A 55 -0.05 -3.25 13.24
N GLU A 56 -0.12 -4.24 14.12
CA GLU A 56 -0.16 -5.67 13.74
C GLU A 56 -1.36 -6.00 12.84
N ALA A 57 -2.52 -5.42 13.12
CA ALA A 57 -3.71 -5.61 12.30
C ALA A 57 -3.56 -4.98 10.90
N ARG A 58 -2.95 -3.79 10.79
CA ARG A 58 -2.66 -3.15 9.49
C ARG A 58 -1.67 -3.97 8.67
N GLU A 59 -0.58 -4.43 9.27
CA GLU A 59 0.40 -5.28 8.59
C GLU A 59 -0.27 -6.56 8.07
N GLN A 60 -1.09 -7.22 8.90
CA GLN A 60 -1.79 -8.43 8.47
C GLN A 60 -2.80 -8.17 7.32
N ALA A 61 -3.52 -7.05 7.34
CA ALA A 61 -4.42 -6.69 6.25
C ALA A 61 -3.65 -6.37 4.96
N MET A 62 -2.52 -5.66 5.07
CA MET A 62 -1.64 -5.33 3.96
C MET A 62 -1.00 -6.57 3.35
N ASP A 63 -0.51 -7.52 4.16
CA ASP A 63 0.03 -8.80 3.69
C ASP A 63 -1.00 -9.59 2.87
N ARG A 64 -2.26 -9.59 3.31
CA ARG A 64 -3.36 -10.24 2.57
C ARG A 64 -3.64 -9.56 1.24
N MET A 65 -3.61 -8.22 1.21
CA MET A 65 -3.75 -7.43 -0.02
C MET A 65 -2.60 -7.72 -0.99
N ILE A 66 -1.36 -7.78 -0.51
CA ILE A 66 -0.18 -8.12 -1.31
C ILE A 66 -0.33 -9.52 -1.90
N LYS A 67 -0.65 -10.53 -1.09
CA LYS A 67 -0.87 -11.90 -1.57
C LYS A 67 -1.98 -11.99 -2.62
N ASN A 68 -3.05 -11.20 -2.45
CA ASN A 68 -4.11 -11.13 -3.46
C ASN A 68 -3.62 -10.49 -4.76
N ALA A 69 -2.81 -9.42 -4.70
CA ALA A 69 -2.20 -8.84 -5.88
C ALA A 69 -1.20 -9.80 -6.56
N GLU A 70 -0.40 -10.52 -5.78
CA GLU A 70 0.53 -11.55 -6.27
C GLU A 70 -0.21 -12.68 -7.00
N SER A 71 -1.36 -13.11 -6.48
CA SER A 71 -2.19 -14.14 -7.13
C SER A 71 -2.78 -13.69 -8.47
N MET A 72 -2.84 -12.38 -8.71
CA MET A 72 -3.24 -11.79 -9.99
C MET A 72 -2.04 -11.60 -10.93
N GLY A 73 -0.82 -11.87 -10.45
CA GLY A 73 0.42 -11.61 -11.15
C GLY A 73 0.83 -10.14 -11.13
N ALA A 74 0.40 -9.34 -10.16
CA ALA A 74 0.76 -7.92 -10.10
C ALA A 74 2.25 -7.71 -9.79
N ASP A 75 2.83 -6.65 -10.35
CA ASP A 75 4.16 -6.15 -9.98
C ASP A 75 4.07 -4.97 -9.00
N GLY A 76 2.89 -4.33 -8.94
CA GLY A 76 2.59 -3.27 -8.00
C GLY A 76 1.12 -3.08 -7.66
N ILE A 77 0.87 -2.23 -6.66
CA ILE A 77 -0.43 -1.77 -6.18
C ILE A 77 -0.37 -0.24 -6.10
N ILE A 78 -1.26 0.46 -6.80
CA ILE A 78 -1.36 1.93 -6.81
C ILE A 78 -2.69 2.39 -6.23
N GLY A 79 -2.78 3.67 -5.84
CA GLY A 79 -4.00 4.19 -5.19
C GLY A 79 -4.36 3.43 -3.92
N MET A 80 -3.35 2.96 -3.18
CA MET A 80 -3.54 2.15 -1.99
C MET A 80 -4.22 2.97 -0.89
N GLN A 81 -5.23 2.37 -0.25
CA GLN A 81 -5.99 2.95 0.84
C GLN A 81 -6.13 1.94 2.00
N ILE A 82 -6.19 2.49 3.21
CA ILE A 82 -6.55 1.76 4.42
C ILE A 82 -7.83 2.38 4.97
N THR A 83 -8.85 1.56 5.20
CA THR A 83 -10.08 1.97 5.87
C THR A 83 -10.31 1.13 7.11
N THR A 84 -11.00 1.71 8.08
CA THR A 84 -11.43 1.00 9.29
C THR A 84 -12.94 1.17 9.46
N SER A 85 -13.61 0.11 9.91
CA SER A 85 -15.05 0.13 10.13
C SER A 85 -15.40 -0.67 11.38
N MET A 86 -16.41 -0.22 12.13
CA MET A 86 -16.99 -1.05 13.18
C MET A 86 -17.96 -2.05 12.55
N ILE A 87 -17.75 -3.34 12.80
CA ILE A 87 -18.63 -4.40 12.28
C ILE A 87 -19.75 -4.70 13.28
N THR A 88 -19.40 -4.81 14.56
CA THR A 88 -20.36 -4.98 15.67
C THR A 88 -19.81 -4.32 16.92
N GLN A 89 -20.61 -4.29 17.98
CA GLN A 89 -20.18 -3.79 19.28
C GLN A 89 -18.98 -4.61 19.78
N GLY A 90 -17.80 -4.00 19.68
CA GLY A 90 -16.55 -4.65 20.06
C GLY A 90 -15.91 -5.52 18.98
N ALA A 91 -16.18 -5.29 17.69
CA ALA A 91 -15.30 -5.77 16.64
C ALA A 91 -15.13 -4.72 15.54
N ALA A 92 -13.89 -4.50 15.11
CA ALA A 92 -13.56 -3.58 14.03
C ALA A 92 -12.82 -4.30 12.91
N GLU A 93 -13.10 -3.92 11.67
CA GLU A 93 -12.37 -4.31 10.49
C GLU A 93 -11.30 -3.26 10.17
N ILE A 94 -10.15 -3.74 9.70
CA ILE A 94 -9.20 -2.96 8.92
C ILE A 94 -9.17 -3.57 7.52
N LEU A 95 -9.43 -2.76 6.51
CA LEU A 95 -9.40 -3.13 5.09
C LEU A 95 -8.30 -2.34 4.39
N CYS A 96 -7.35 -3.04 3.79
CA CYS A 96 -6.39 -2.49 2.84
C CYS A 96 -6.83 -2.84 1.42
N TYR A 97 -6.84 -1.87 0.51
CA TYR A 97 -7.15 -2.11 -0.89
C TYR A 97 -6.42 -1.14 -1.82
N GLY A 98 -6.37 -1.48 -3.10
CA GLY A 98 -5.82 -0.63 -4.16
C GLY A 98 -5.94 -1.31 -5.52
N THR A 99 -5.36 -0.69 -6.54
CA THR A 99 -5.39 -1.21 -7.92
C THR A 99 -4.13 -2.02 -8.20
N ALA A 100 -4.28 -3.32 -8.44
CA ALA A 100 -3.19 -4.21 -8.87
C ALA A 100 -2.80 -3.92 -10.32
N VAL A 101 -1.50 -3.78 -10.58
CA VAL A 101 -0.96 -3.39 -11.89
C VAL A 101 0.27 -4.18 -12.30
N LYS A 102 0.49 -4.29 -13.61
CA LYS A 102 1.80 -4.61 -14.21
C LYS A 102 2.59 -3.33 -14.43
N LEU A 103 3.89 -3.39 -14.15
CA LEU A 103 4.78 -2.24 -14.27
C LEU A 103 5.78 -2.44 -15.40
N GLY A 104 5.95 -1.40 -16.21
CA GLY A 104 6.98 -1.31 -17.24
C GLY A 104 8.30 -0.77 -16.69
N GLU A 105 9.10 -0.23 -17.62
CA GLU A 105 10.40 0.38 -17.28
C GLU A 105 10.22 1.61 -16.39
N SER A 106 11.29 1.95 -15.64
CA SER A 106 11.30 3.21 -14.92
C SER A 106 11.53 4.36 -15.89
N TYR A 107 10.87 5.50 -15.66
CA TYR A 107 11.02 6.68 -16.54
C TYR A 107 12.49 7.12 -16.63
N ARG A 108 13.25 6.98 -15.53
CA ARG A 108 14.69 7.27 -15.50
C ARG A 108 15.50 6.38 -16.45
N ASP A 109 15.16 5.11 -16.56
CA ASP A 109 15.86 4.18 -17.45
C ASP A 109 15.49 4.44 -18.92
N MET A 110 14.23 4.84 -19.18
CA MET A 110 13.78 5.26 -20.50
C MET A 110 14.52 6.53 -20.97
N ASP A 111 14.66 7.53 -20.10
CA ASP A 111 15.38 8.77 -20.37
C ASP A 111 16.87 8.50 -20.65
N ALA A 112 17.51 7.65 -19.85
CA ALA A 112 18.91 7.26 -20.05
C ALA A 112 19.13 6.57 -21.42
N ARG A 113 18.20 5.70 -21.83
CA ARG A 113 18.23 5.06 -23.14
C ARG A 113 17.96 6.03 -24.29
N ALA A 114 17.02 6.96 -24.12
CA ALA A 114 16.74 7.98 -25.12
C ALA A 114 17.96 8.89 -25.34
N GLY A 115 18.63 9.31 -24.25
CA GLY A 115 19.87 10.07 -24.32
C GLY A 115 21.02 9.31 -24.96
N ALA A 116 21.13 7.99 -24.72
CA ALA A 116 22.16 7.15 -25.34
C ALA A 116 21.92 6.83 -26.82
N ARG A 117 20.69 6.99 -27.33
CA ARG A 117 20.32 6.76 -28.74
C ARG A 117 20.35 8.02 -29.60
N MET A 118 20.55 9.21 -29.02
CA MET A 118 20.87 10.40 -29.80
C MET A 118 22.21 10.17 -30.50
N SER A 119 22.17 10.08 -31.82
CA SER A 119 23.37 9.91 -32.65
C SER A 119 24.24 11.17 -32.60
N ASP A 120 25.54 11.04 -32.86
CA ASP A 120 26.44 12.21 -33.03
C ASP A 120 25.88 13.21 -34.06
N ASP A 121 25.14 12.72 -35.07
CA ASP A 121 24.43 13.52 -36.08
C ASP A 121 23.32 14.42 -35.51
N ASP A 122 22.63 13.99 -34.45
CA ASP A 122 21.57 14.77 -33.80
C ASP A 122 22.14 15.87 -32.88
N MET A 123 23.37 15.70 -32.37
CA MET A 123 24.08 16.75 -31.63
C MET A 123 24.64 17.85 -32.55
N VAL A 124 25.01 17.52 -33.78
CA VAL A 124 25.51 18.50 -34.76
C VAL A 124 24.41 19.44 -35.28
N ARG A 125 23.16 18.94 -35.40
CA ARG A 125 22.03 19.74 -35.91
C ARG A 125 21.44 20.75 -34.91
N ARG A 126 21.92 20.79 -33.66
CA ARG A 126 21.46 21.73 -32.61
C ARG A 126 22.45 22.87 -32.33
N ARG A 127 23.53 23.00 -33.10
CA ARG A 127 24.39 24.19 -33.13
C ARG A 127 24.07 25.03 -34.38
#